data_AF-A0AAW8KP37-F1
#
_entry.id   AF-A0AAW8KP37-F1
#
_cell.length_a   1.000
_cell.length_b   1.000
_cell.length_c   1.000
_cell.angle_alpha   90.00
_cell.angle_beta   90.00
_cell.angle_gamma   90.00
#
_symmetry.space_group_name_H-M   'P 1'
#
loop_
_entity.id
_entity.type
_entity.pdbx_description
1 polymer ?
#
loop_
_entity_poly.entity_id
_entity_poly.type
_entity_poly.pdbx_seq_one_letter_code
_entity_poly.pdbx_strand_id
1 'polypeptide(L)' 'RKACDNGCIGCKKCEKTCKFDAVHVENNVAFIDPEKCKNCGMCAKECPTGAINNMRLKKVAAKKVEA' A
#
# COMPACT_ATOMS: atom_id res chain seq x y z
N ARG A 1 20.74 6.22 -6.03
CA ARG A 1 19.69 5.50 -5.27
C ARG A 1 18.81 6.53 -4.56
N LYS A 2 17.77 7.06 -5.21
CA LYS A 2 16.84 8.07 -4.66
C LYS A 2 15.50 7.96 -5.39
N ALA A 3 14.72 6.92 -5.10
CA ALA A 3 13.40 6.77 -5.72
C ALA A 3 12.28 6.54 -4.70
N CYS A 4 12.55 5.87 -3.56
CA CYS A 4 11.64 5.79 -2.41
C CYS A 4 12.44 5.36 -1.17
N ASP A 5 12.39 6.15 -0.09
CA ASP A 5 12.86 5.71 1.25
C ASP A 5 11.89 4.68 1.89
N ASN A 6 10.63 4.67 1.45
CA ASN A 6 9.54 3.85 1.99
C ASN A 6 8.83 3.08 0.86
N GLY A 7 9.57 2.20 0.17
CA GLY A 7 9.03 1.36 -0.90
C GLY A 7 8.23 0.16 -0.39
N CYS A 8 7.29 -0.34 -1.19
CA CYS A 8 6.73 -1.67 -0.94
C CYS A 8 7.85 -2.70 -1.10
N ILE A 9 8.01 -3.57 -0.11
CA ILE A 9 9.00 -4.67 -0.13
C ILE A 9 8.35 -6.02 -0.49
N GLY A 10 7.11 -6.01 -0.97
CA GLY A 10 6.40 -7.23 -1.33
C GLY A 10 6.14 -8.21 -0.16
N CYS A 11 6.16 -7.76 1.09
CA CYS A 11 6.08 -8.64 2.26
C CYS A 11 4.73 -9.37 2.47
N LYS A 12 3.71 -9.06 1.67
CA LYS A 12 2.34 -9.65 1.72
C LYS A 12 1.61 -9.57 3.06
N LYS A 13 2.12 -8.80 4.03
CA LYS A 13 1.45 -8.59 5.32
C LYS A 13 0.13 -7.83 5.16
N CYS A 14 0.13 -6.81 4.29
CA CYS A 14 -1.07 -6.04 3.96
C CYS A 14 -2.20 -6.87 3.33
N GLU A 15 -1.86 -7.88 2.53
CA GLU A 15 -2.78 -8.88 1.97
C GLU A 15 -3.33 -9.78 3.09
N LYS A 16 -2.45 -10.34 3.93
CA LYS A 16 -2.85 -11.22 5.06
C LYS A 16 -3.73 -10.55 6.11
N THR A 17 -3.48 -9.28 6.43
CA THR A 17 -4.34 -8.55 7.40
C THR A 17 -5.67 -8.13 6.79
N CYS A 18 -5.81 -8.12 5.47
CA CYS A 18 -7.03 -7.66 4.82
C CYS A 18 -8.13 -8.72 4.91
N LYS A 19 -9.07 -8.52 5.83
CA LYS A 19 -10.23 -9.42 6.00
C LYS A 19 -11.16 -9.47 4.79
N PHE A 20 -11.05 -8.48 3.89
CA PHE A 20 -11.87 -8.33 2.69
C PHE A 20 -11.16 -8.78 1.42
N ASP A 21 -9.92 -9.29 1.53
CA ASP A 21 -9.12 -9.71 0.37
C ASP A 21 -9.07 -8.62 -0.72
N ALA A 22 -8.93 -7.37 -0.26
CA ALA A 22 -8.93 -6.17 -1.11
C ALA A 22 -7.51 -5.69 -1.44
N VAL A 23 -6.47 -6.40 -0.97
CA VAL A 23 -5.08 -6.02 -1.17
C VAL A 23 -4.37 -7.21 -1.78
N HIS A 24 -3.79 -7.05 -2.96
CA HIS A 24 -3.03 -8.08 -3.67
C HIS A 24 -1.61 -7.60 -3.94
N VAL A 25 -0.61 -8.42 -3.67
CA VAL A 25 0.80 -8.05 -3.92
C VAL A 25 1.31 -8.72 -5.19
N GLU A 26 1.53 -7.91 -6.23
CA GLU A 26 2.06 -8.35 -7.52
C GLU A 26 3.32 -7.54 -7.87
N ASN A 27 4.33 -8.19 -8.46
CA ASN A 27 5.60 -7.52 -8.84
C ASN A 27 6.31 -6.79 -7.68
N ASN A 28 6.18 -7.30 -6.45
CA ASN A 28 6.69 -6.67 -5.20
C ASN A 28 6.01 -5.34 -4.84
N VAL A 29 4.88 -5.01 -5.48
CA VAL A 29 4.06 -3.83 -5.23
C VAL A 29 2.69 -4.26 -4.74
N ALA A 30 2.17 -3.59 -3.71
CA ALA A 30 0.83 -3.87 -3.21
C ALA A 30 -0.19 -3.06 -4.02
N PHE A 31 -1.15 -3.76 -4.62
CA PHE A 31 -2.33 -3.24 -5.27
C PHE A 31 -3.52 -3.32 -4.33
N ILE A 32 -4.36 -2.29 -4.33
CA ILE A 32 -5.54 -2.23 -3.46
C ILE A 32 -6.75 -2.03 -4.35
N ASP A 33 -7.70 -2.96 -4.28
CA ASP A 33 -8.97 -2.90 -5.00
C ASP A 33 -9.96 -2.00 -4.25
N PRO A 34 -10.29 -0.81 -4.78
CA PRO A 34 -11.17 0.14 -4.11
C PRO A 34 -12.60 -0.38 -3.96
N GLU A 35 -13.01 -1.32 -4.81
CA GLU A 35 -14.36 -1.92 -4.79
C GLU A 35 -14.56 -2.84 -3.59
N LYS A 36 -13.52 -3.58 -3.20
CA LYS A 36 -13.52 -4.46 -2.02
C LYS A 36 -13.04 -3.75 -0.76
N CYS A 37 -12.23 -2.70 -0.91
CA CYS A 37 -11.61 -2.00 0.22
C CYS A 37 -12.65 -1.19 1.00
N LYS A 38 -12.82 -1.52 2.29
CA LYS A 38 -13.67 -0.78 3.23
C LYS A 38 -12.96 0.38 3.93
N ASN A 39 -11.76 0.76 3.47
CA ASN A 39 -10.91 1.78 4.10
C ASN A 39 -10.67 1.54 5.61
N CYS A 40 -10.51 0.29 6.01
CA CYS A 40 -10.28 -0.08 7.41
C CYS A 40 -8.92 0.39 7.95
N GLY A 41 -7.96 0.73 7.08
CA GLY A 41 -6.63 1.23 7.46
C GLY A 41 -5.68 0.20 8.07
N MET A 42 -6.09 -1.08 8.16
CA MET A 42 -5.27 -2.16 8.73
C MET A 42 -4.01 -2.43 7.90
N CYS A 43 -4.13 -2.37 6.57
CA CYS A 43 -3.01 -2.56 5.64
C CYS A 43 -1.88 -1.53 5.84
N ALA A 44 -2.23 -0.27 6.14
CA ALA A 44 -1.25 0.78 6.45
C ALA A 44 -0.57 0.55 7.81
N LYS A 45 -1.34 0.11 8.82
CA LYS A 45 -0.83 -0.16 10.18
C LYS A 45 0.16 -1.32 10.22
N GLU A 46 -0.08 -2.36 9.43
CA GLU A 46 0.80 -3.53 9.39
C GLU A 46 1.97 -3.39 8.41
N CYS A 47 1.97 -2.34 7.58
CA CYS A 47 3.05 -2.09 6.63
C CYS A 47 4.30 -1.59 7.37
N PRO A 48 5.38 -2.39 7.50
CA PRO A 48 6.56 -2.00 8.25
C PRO A 48 7.37 -0.90 7.55
N THR A 49 7.21 -0.78 6.22
CA THR A 49 7.86 0.24 5.41
C THR A 49 7.04 1.51 5.28
N GLY A 50 5.80 1.53 5.77
CA GLY A 50 4.90 2.68 5.59
C GLY A 50 4.57 2.98 4.13
N ALA A 51 4.75 2.02 3.22
CA ALA A 51 4.48 2.18 1.79
C ALA A 51 2.99 2.37 1.47
N ILE A 52 2.12 1.88 2.36
CA ILE A 52 0.67 2.05 2.27
C ILE A 52 0.26 3.12 3.26
N ASN A 53 -0.31 4.23 2.78
CA ASN A 53 -0.79 5.32 3.63
C ASN A 53 -2.32 5.43 3.55
N ASN A 54 -3.00 5.48 4.71
CA ASN A 54 -4.44 5.65 4.78
C ASN A 54 -4.76 7.14 4.62
N MET A 55 -5.21 7.54 3.43
CA MET A 55 -5.33 8.95 3.06
C MET A 55 -6.52 9.63 3.78
N ARG A 56 -6.30 10.06 5.02
CA ARG A 56 -6.86 11.30 5.57
C ARG A 56 -5.70 12.15 6.06
N LEU A 57 -5.00 12.81 5.13
CA LEU A 57 -4.39 14.15 5.18
C LEU A 57 -3.23 14.30 4.17
N LYS A 58 -3.46 15.16 3.17
CA LYS A 58 -2.51 16.05 2.46
C LYS A 58 -1.23 15.44 1.83
N LYS A 59 -1.27 15.33 0.49
CA LYS A 59 -0.16 15.61 -0.47
C LYS A 59 1.23 14.97 -0.24
N VAL A 60 1.41 13.64 -0.23
CA VAL A 60 2.70 13.05 -0.65
C VAL A 60 2.50 11.61 -1.11
N ALA A 61 2.79 11.31 -2.39
CA ALA A 61 3.20 9.99 -2.95
C ALA A 61 2.70 9.70 -4.39
N ALA A 62 1.95 10.60 -5.04
CA ALA A 62 1.60 10.47 -6.46
C ALA A 62 2.64 11.15 -7.37
N LYS A 63 3.93 10.89 -7.18
CA LYS A 63 4.97 11.36 -8.10
C LYS A 63 6.01 10.29 -8.32
N LYS A 64 5.67 9.31 -9.15
CA LYS A 64 6.21 9.14 -10.51
C LYS A 64 5.90 7.71 -10.99
N VAL A 65 4.79 7.54 -11.71
CA VAL A 65 4.63 6.47 -12.68
C VAL A 65 4.65 7.17 -14.04
N GLU A 66 5.84 7.31 -14.60
CA GLU A 66 6.07 7.78 -15.97
C GLU A 66 7.09 6.83 -16.56
N ALA A 67 6.62 5.99 -17.48
CA ALA A 67 7.43 5.45 -18.56
C ALA A 67 7.16 6.32 -19.79
#